data_AF-W1XSB0-F1
#
_entry.id   AF-W1XSB0-F1
#
_cell.length_a   1.000
_cell.length_b   1.000
_cell.length_c   1.000
_cell.angle_alpha   90.00
_cell.angle_beta   90.00
_cell.angle_gamma   90.00
#
_symmetry.space_group_name_H-M   'P 1'
#
loop_
_entity.id
_entity.type
_entity.pdbx_description
1 polymer ?
#
loop_
_entity_poly.entity_id
_entity_poly.type
_entity_poly.pdbx_seq_one_letter_code
_entity_poly.pdbx_strand_id
1 'polypeptide(L)' 'MDAFQKFGFSEKEADIIQDVLLTSDLFGIQSHGMQRMVRYHKGITNGLIKIDAKPEIVKE' A
#
# COMPACT_ATOMS: atom_id res chain seq x y z
N MET A 1 -9.27 13.36 -3.90
CA MET A 1 -8.13 12.47 -4.18
C MET A 1 -7.78 11.73 -2.93
N ASP A 2 -7.86 10.42 -3.00
CA ASP A 2 -7.47 9.50 -1.92
C ASP A 2 -5.96 9.61 -1.61
N ALA A 3 -5.55 9.21 -0.40
CA ALA A 3 -4.18 9.34 0.09
C ALA A 3 -3.16 8.64 -0.82
N PHE A 4 -3.48 7.45 -1.33
CA PHE A 4 -2.59 6.71 -2.24
C PHE A 4 -2.54 7.31 -3.64
N GLN A 5 -3.65 7.86 -4.14
CA GLN A 5 -3.63 8.58 -5.41
C GLN A 5 -2.71 9.82 -5.38
N LYS A 6 -2.58 10.49 -4.23
CA LYS A 6 -1.62 11.58 -4.04
C LYS A 6 -0.15 11.14 -4.13
N PHE A 7 0.14 9.86 -3.87
CA PHE A 7 1.46 9.27 -4.09
C PHE A 7 1.70 8.87 -5.54
N GLY A 8 0.69 8.92 -6.41
CA GLY A 8 0.80 8.57 -7.83
C GLY A 8 0.25 7.18 -8.20
N PHE A 9 -0.36 6.47 -7.24
CA PHE A 9 -1.08 5.23 -7.55
C PHE A 9 -2.34 5.53 -8.37
N SER A 10 -2.68 4.63 -9.29
CA SER A 10 -3.98 4.65 -9.96
C SER A 10 -5.11 4.39 -8.95
N GLU A 11 -6.34 4.75 -9.30
CA GLU A 11 -7.53 4.47 -8.49
C GLU A 11 -7.64 2.98 -8.12
N LYS A 12 -7.45 2.10 -9.10
CA LYS A 12 -7.50 0.64 -8.89
C LYS A 12 -6.42 0.14 -7.92
N GLU A 13 -5.21 0.70 -7.98
CA GLU A 13 -4.13 0.34 -7.05
C GLU A 13 -4.40 0.86 -5.65
N ALA A 14 -4.91 2.09 -5.54
CA ALA A 14 -5.31 2.69 -4.26
C ALA A 14 -6.40 1.85 -3.59
N ASP A 15 -7.40 1.40 -4.36
CA ASP A 15 -8.48 0.53 -3.86
C ASP A 15 -7.94 -0.79 -3.31
N ILE A 16 -7.01 -1.44 -4.01
CA ILE A 16 -6.38 -2.69 -3.54
C ILE A 16 -5.63 -2.46 -2.22
N ILE A 17 -4.86 -1.38 -2.13
CA ILE A 17 -4.09 -1.06 -0.92
C ILE A 17 -5.06 -0.79 0.25
N GLN A 18 -6.11 0.00 0.02
CA GLN A 18 -7.12 0.30 1.02
C GLN A 18 -7.82 -0.97 1.50
N ASP A 19 -8.24 -1.84 0.58
CA ASP A 19 -8.95 -3.07 0.90
C ASP A 19 -8.12 -3.98 1.81
N VAL A 20 -6.83 -4.19 1.52
CA VAL A 20 -5.94 -5.01 2.34
C VAL A 20 -5.72 -4.41 3.74
N LEU A 21 -5.53 -3.09 3.84
CA LEU A 21 -5.30 -2.42 5.12
C LEU A 21 -6.54 -2.46 6.01
N LEU A 22 -7.71 -2.16 5.45
CA LEU A 22 -8.98 -2.18 6.18
C LEU A 22 -9.36 -3.60 6.56
N THR A 23 -9.18 -4.56 5.66
CA THR A 23 -9.40 -5.99 5.96
C THR A 23 -8.50 -6.42 7.13
N SER A 24 -7.23 -6.03 7.13
CA SER A 24 -6.33 -6.36 8.25
C SER A 24 -6.85 -5.83 9.60
N ASP A 25 -7.37 -4.61 9.63
CA ASP A 25 -7.98 -4.05 10.84
C ASP A 25 -9.29 -4.76 11.23
N LEU A 26 -10.15 -5.11 10.27
CA LEU A 26 -11.39 -5.85 10.50
C LEU A 26 -11.15 -7.24 11.11
N PHE A 27 -10.07 -7.91 10.70
CA PHE A 27 -9.65 -9.20 11.26
C PHE A 27 -8.84 -9.06 12.57
N GLY A 28 -8.71 -7.84 13.12
CA GLY A 28 -8.01 -7.59 14.38
C GLY A 28 -6.48 -7.59 14.29
N ILE A 29 -5.91 -7.63 13.08
CA ILE A 29 -4.45 -7.58 12.84
C ILE A 29 -4.03 -6.12 12.67
N GLN A 30 -4.25 -5.32 13.70
CA GLN A 30 -4.05 -3.86 13.64
C GLN A 30 -2.62 -3.46 13.30
N SER A 31 -1.64 -4.29 13.69
CA SER A 31 -0.23 -4.06 13.36
C SER A 31 0.03 -4.08 11.85
N HIS A 32 -0.87 -4.61 11.01
CA HIS A 32 -0.72 -4.67 9.55
C HIS A 32 -1.79 -3.86 8.79
N GLY A 33 -2.76 -3.26 9.49
CA GLY A 33 -3.72 -2.31 8.93
C GLY A 33 -3.28 -0.86 9.08
N MET A 34 -4.18 0.01 9.50
CA MET A 34 -3.97 1.47 9.48
C MET A 34 -2.85 1.95 10.41
N GLN A 35 -2.49 1.20 11.45
CA GLN A 35 -1.32 1.55 12.29
C GLN A 35 0.00 1.52 11.51
N ARG A 36 0.05 0.82 10.37
CA ARG A 36 1.25 0.70 9.54
C ARG A 36 1.46 1.89 8.59
N MET A 37 0.52 2.83 8.52
CA MET A 37 0.54 3.94 7.55
C MET A 37 1.80 4.80 7.62
N VAL A 38 2.31 5.10 8.83
CA VAL A 38 3.56 5.89 8.99
C VAL A 38 4.75 5.18 8.34
N ARG A 39 4.81 3.85 8.42
CA ARG A 39 5.87 3.06 7.79
C ARG A 39 5.78 3.11 6.27
N TYR A 40 4.58 2.97 5.70
CA TYR A 40 4.40 3.02 4.25
C TYR A 40 4.68 4.40 3.68
N HIS A 41 4.20 5.46 4.33
CA HIS A 41 4.55 6.83 3.97
C HIS A 41 6.07 7.02 3.93
N LYS A 42 6.78 6.68 5.02
CA LYS A 42 8.25 6.78 5.08
C LYS A 42 8.94 5.92 4.03
N GLY A 43 8.41 4.73 3.76
CA GLY A 43 8.94 3.83 2.74
C GLY A 43 8.84 4.42 1.34
N ILE A 44 7.71 5.04 1.00
CA ILE A 44 7.51 5.72 -0.28
C ILE A 44 8.41 6.96 -0.37
N THR A 45 8.38 7.84 0.64
CA THR A 45 9.14 9.11 0.58
C THR A 45 10.65 8.93 0.59
N ASN A 46 11.14 7.86 1.21
CA ASN A 46 12.58 7.59 1.29
C ASN A 46 13.08 6.64 0.18
N GLY A 47 12.22 6.29 -0.79
CA GLY A 47 12.59 5.46 -1.95
C GLY A 47 12.73 3.96 -1.68
N LEU A 48 12.37 3.48 -0.48
CA LEU A 48 12.32 2.05 -0.16
C LEU A 48 11.20 1.33 -0.93
N ILE A 49 10.07 2.02 -1.11
CA ILE A 49 8.91 1.53 -1.85
C ILE A 49 8.85 2.30 -3.18
N LYS A 50 8.97 1.57 -4.28
CA LYS A 50 8.82 2.11 -5.64
C LYS A 50 7.36 2.00 -6.06
N ILE A 51 6.71 3.15 -6.28
CA ILE A 51 5.27 3.22 -6.58
C ILE A 51 4.90 2.66 -7.96
N ASP A 52 5.87 2.62 -8.88
CA ASP A 52 5.75 2.17 -10.26
C ASP A 52 6.19 0.72 -10.47
N ALA A 53 6.66 0.04 -9.41
CA ALA A 53 7.13 -1.33 -9.49
C ALA A 53 5.99 -2.29 -9.86
N LYS A 54 6.27 -3.18 -10.82
CA LYS A 54 5.38 -4.28 -11.22
C LYS A 54 6.09 -5.61 -11.00
N PRO A 55 5.40 -6.65 -10.51
CA PRO A 55 5.98 -7.98 -10.36
C PRO A 55 6.31 -8.58 -11.73
N GLU A 56 7.38 -9.37 -11.77
CA GLU A 56 7.83 -10.13 -12.95
C GLU A 56 7.83 -11.62 -12.62
N ILE A 57 7.36 -12.46 -13.55
CA ILE A 57 7.39 -13.92 -13.41
C ILE A 57 8.74 -14.42 -13.92
N VAL A 58 9.62 -14.80 -13.00
CA VAL A 58 10.97 -15.30 -13.34
C VAL A 58 11.01 -16.81 -13.58
N LYS A 59 10.01 -17.55 -13.11
CA LYS A 59 9.85 -19.00 -13.30
C LYS A 59 8.39 -19.41 -13.06
N GLU A 60 7.89 -20.35 -13.85
CA GLU A 60 6.60 -21.04 -13.70
C GLU A 60 6.83 -22.50 -13.28
#